data_AF-A0A2R6KV59-F1
#
_entry.id   AF-A0A2R6KV59-F1
#
_cell.length_a   1.000
_cell.length_b   1.000
_cell.length_c   1.000
_cell.angle_alpha   90.00
_cell.angle_beta   90.00
_cell.angle_gamma   90.00
#
_symmetry.space_group_name_H-M   'P 1'
#
loop_
_entity.id
_entity.type
_entity.pdbx_description
1 polymer ?
#
loop_
_entity_poly.entity_id
_entity_poly.type
_entity_poly.pdbx_seq_one_letter_code
_entity_poly.pdbx_strand_id
1 'polypeptide(L)'
;MDTVGTGTGKRRPFAGRDPDLGRSVARAYAEARDHTDVRPLPGARETLEHLQESVALGAVTNGSPAMQSTKLDTLGFGEYFETVVHGGYDAPAKPAPDPFHAALDALGVAPGRAVHVGNSVASDVAGAKRAGVRA
;
A
#
# COMPACT_ATOMS: atom_id res chain seq x y z
N MET A 1 -40.49 0.26 3.78
CA MET A 1 -40.72 1.64 4.23
C MET A 1 -40.04 1.80 5.58
N ASP A 2 -38.89 2.44 5.76
CA ASP A 2 -37.96 3.10 4.83
C ASP A 2 -36.52 3.06 5.39
N THR A 3 -35.62 2.61 4.49
CA THR A 3 -34.21 2.95 4.25
C THR A 3 -33.33 3.67 5.29
N VAL A 4 -32.32 2.91 5.74
CA VAL A 4 -30.85 3.18 5.66
C VAL A 4 -30.43 4.63 5.42
N GLY A 5 -29.85 5.26 6.46
CA GLY A 5 -29.10 6.50 6.36
C GLY A 5 -27.73 6.27 5.70
N THR A 6 -27.60 6.69 4.45
CA THR A 6 -26.32 6.78 3.74
C THR A 6 -25.47 7.89 4.35
N GLY A 7 -24.37 7.53 5.01
CA GLY A 7 -23.37 8.46 5.51
C GLY A 7 -22.62 9.16 4.36
N THR A 8 -23.23 10.17 3.75
CA THR A 8 -22.53 11.13 2.89
C THR A 8 -21.71 12.07 3.77
N GLY A 9 -20.48 11.66 4.08
CA GLY A 9 -19.48 12.59 4.59
C GLY A 9 -19.37 13.75 3.61
N LYS A 10 -19.92 14.91 4.00
CA LYS A 10 -19.90 16.15 3.24
C LYS A 10 -18.42 16.48 2.97
N ARG A 11 -17.91 16.16 1.76
CA ARG A 11 -16.65 16.74 1.28
C ARG A 11 -16.88 18.24 1.37
N ARG A 12 -16.27 18.91 2.36
CA ARG A 12 -16.28 20.37 2.35
C ARG A 12 -15.61 20.73 1.02
N PRO A 13 -16.31 21.38 0.07
CA PRO A 13 -15.63 21.90 -1.09
C PRO A 13 -14.50 22.79 -0.58
N PHE A 14 -13.38 22.82 -1.29
CA PHE A 14 -12.28 23.76 -1.04
C PHE A 14 -12.79 25.20 -1.29
N ALA A 15 -13.72 25.68 -0.47
CA ALA A 15 -14.42 26.92 -0.65
C ALA A 15 -13.40 28.06 -0.50
N GLY A 16 -13.18 28.79 -1.60
CA GLY A 16 -12.27 29.94 -1.64
C GLY A 16 -10.80 29.64 -1.90
N ARG A 17 -10.41 28.41 -2.30
CA ARG A 17 -9.03 28.13 -2.75
C ARG A 17 -8.95 28.00 -4.26
N ASP A 18 -7.91 28.59 -4.83
CA ASP A 18 -7.60 28.50 -6.24
C ASP A 18 -7.20 27.05 -6.63
N PRO A 19 -7.97 26.36 -7.48
CA PRO A 19 -7.65 25.01 -7.93
C PRO A 19 -6.37 24.95 -8.78
N ASP A 20 -5.99 26.04 -9.47
CA ASP A 20 -4.75 26.11 -10.24
C ASP A 20 -3.53 26.18 -9.33
N LEU A 21 -3.61 26.91 -8.24
CA LEU A 21 -2.60 26.87 -7.18
C LEU A 21 -2.46 25.45 -6.60
N GLY A 22 -3.58 24.75 -6.36
CA GLY A 22 -3.55 23.36 -5.91
C GLY A 22 -2.84 22.43 -6.90
N ARG A 23 -3.13 22.58 -8.20
CA ARG A 23 -2.48 21.81 -9.27
C ARG A 23 -1.00 22.14 -9.40
N SER A 24 -0.62 23.42 -9.30
CA SER A 24 0.78 23.85 -9.43
C SER A 24 1.63 23.33 -8.26
N VAL A 25 1.12 23.40 -7.04
CA VAL A 25 1.79 22.82 -5.85
C VAL A 25 1.91 21.30 -5.98
N ALA A 26 0.85 20.61 -6.40
CA ALA A 26 0.90 19.16 -6.59
C ALA A 26 1.93 18.75 -7.66
N ARG A 27 2.03 19.51 -8.76
CA ARG A 27 3.04 19.31 -9.79
C ARG A 27 4.45 19.55 -9.26
N ALA A 28 4.70 20.71 -8.65
CA ALA A 28 6.01 21.04 -8.09
C ALA A 28 6.45 20.01 -7.04
N TYR A 29 5.53 19.54 -6.21
CA TYR A 29 5.78 18.46 -5.25
C TYR A 29 6.15 17.15 -5.95
N ALA A 30 5.39 16.74 -6.98
CA ALA A 30 5.68 15.51 -7.72
C ALA A 30 7.02 15.58 -8.46
N GLU A 31 7.37 16.74 -9.01
CA GLU A 31 8.65 16.99 -9.69
C GLU A 31 9.85 17.02 -8.72
N ALA A 32 9.67 17.60 -7.53
CA ALA A 32 10.73 17.70 -6.53
C ALA A 32 10.91 16.42 -5.69
N ARG A 33 9.95 15.50 -5.71
CA ARG A 33 9.98 14.31 -4.86
C ARG A 33 10.91 13.26 -5.44
N ASP A 34 12.08 13.13 -4.83
CA ASP A 34 13.02 12.06 -5.14
C ASP A 34 12.54 10.72 -4.53
N HIS A 35 12.26 9.74 -5.39
CA HIS A 35 11.87 8.40 -4.96
C HIS A 35 13.07 7.48 -4.70
N THR A 36 14.28 7.92 -5.01
CA THR A 36 15.54 7.24 -4.67
C THR A 36 16.07 7.64 -3.29
N ASP A 37 15.53 8.71 -2.68
CA ASP A 37 15.88 9.09 -1.31
C ASP A 37 15.15 8.20 -0.27
N VAL A 38 15.53 6.93 -0.26
CA VAL A 38 15.04 5.89 0.66
C VAL A 38 16.20 5.15 1.30
N ARG A 39 16.03 4.77 2.57
CA ARG A 39 16.98 3.94 3.31
C ARG A 39 16.22 2.80 4.00
N PRO A 40 16.82 1.60 4.09
CA PRO A 40 16.18 0.51 4.82
C PRO A 40 16.06 0.88 6.30
N LEU A 41 15.00 0.41 6.96
CA LEU A 41 14.93 0.44 8.41
C LEU A 41 16.03 -0.48 8.99
N PRO A 42 16.53 -0.20 10.21
CA PRO A 42 17.49 -1.09 10.86
C PRO A 42 16.95 -2.53 10.94
N GLY A 43 17.73 -3.51 10.48
CA GLY A 43 17.35 -4.92 10.47
C GLY A 43 16.42 -5.34 9.31
N ALA A 44 15.99 -4.43 8.43
CA ALA A 44 15.03 -4.75 7.39
C ALA A 44 15.58 -5.74 6.36
N ARG A 45 16.84 -5.57 5.94
CA ARG A 45 17.46 -6.47 4.96
C ARG A 45 17.65 -7.85 5.56
N GLU A 46 18.23 -7.92 6.75
CA GLU A 46 18.49 -9.16 7.48
C GLU A 46 17.19 -9.94 7.74
N THR A 47 16.10 -9.22 8.01
CA THR A 47 14.77 -9.82 8.17
C THR A 47 14.26 -10.41 6.85
N LEU A 48 14.37 -9.72 5.72
CA LEU A 48 13.95 -10.23 4.42
C LEU A 48 14.82 -11.41 3.96
N GLU A 49 16.14 -11.34 4.20
CA GLU A 49 17.10 -12.43 3.99
C GLU A 49 16.69 -13.68 4.76
N HIS A 50 16.37 -13.56 6.04
CA HIS A 50 15.96 -14.71 6.84
C HIS A 50 14.57 -15.25 6.46
N LEU A 51 13.60 -14.38 6.17
CA LEU A 51 12.23 -14.82 5.91
C LEU A 51 12.08 -15.54 4.57
N GLN A 52 12.79 -15.11 3.52
CA GLN A 52 12.67 -15.75 2.18
C GLN A 52 13.11 -17.22 2.18
N GLU A 53 13.90 -17.65 3.18
CA GLU A 53 14.32 -19.05 3.32
C GLU A 53 13.18 -19.98 3.75
N SER A 54 12.08 -19.44 4.30
CA SER A 54 11.04 -20.23 4.95
C SER A 54 9.60 -19.86 4.58
N VAL A 55 9.36 -18.66 4.05
CA VAL A 55 8.03 -18.20 3.67
C VAL A 55 8.06 -17.43 2.36
N ALA A 56 6.95 -17.53 1.61
CA ALA A 56 6.70 -16.67 0.47
C ALA A 56 6.46 -15.22 0.93
N LEU A 57 7.05 -14.26 0.22
CA LEU A 57 6.98 -12.84 0.57
C LEU A 57 6.22 -12.06 -0.50
N GLY A 58 5.20 -11.32 -0.07
CA GLY A 58 4.46 -10.39 -0.92
C GLY A 58 4.40 -9.00 -0.31
N ALA A 59 4.53 -7.97 -1.15
CA ALA A 59 4.39 -6.58 -0.76
C ALA A 59 3.02 -6.02 -1.17
N VAL A 60 2.29 -5.44 -0.21
CA VAL A 60 1.04 -4.73 -0.49
C VAL A 60 1.23 -3.26 -0.12
N THR A 61 1.27 -2.38 -1.12
CA THR A 61 1.58 -0.96 -0.95
C THR A 61 0.53 -0.06 -1.61
N ASN A 62 0.28 1.13 -1.06
CA ASN A 62 -0.54 2.14 -1.73
C ASN A 62 0.36 3.12 -2.48
N GLY A 63 0.01 3.46 -3.72
CA GLY A 63 0.79 4.39 -4.55
C GLY A 63 1.08 3.81 -5.93
N SER A 64 1.61 4.65 -6.82
CA SER A 64 1.85 4.25 -8.21
C SER A 64 2.92 3.16 -8.32
N PRO A 65 2.78 2.23 -9.28
CA PRO A 65 3.81 1.24 -9.57
C PRO A 65 5.19 1.87 -9.79
N ALA A 66 5.27 2.89 -10.64
CA ALA A 66 6.54 3.57 -10.93
C ALA A 66 7.26 4.08 -9.66
N MET A 67 6.54 4.76 -8.76
CA MET A 67 7.13 5.26 -7.51
C MET A 67 7.63 4.11 -6.62
N GLN A 68 6.85 3.04 -6.52
CA GLN A 68 7.12 1.96 -5.58
C GLN A 68 8.23 1.04 -6.09
N SER A 69 8.27 0.76 -7.40
CA SER A 69 9.38 0.06 -8.06
C SER A 69 10.70 0.83 -7.89
N THR A 70 10.73 2.15 -8.14
CA THR A 70 11.97 2.94 -7.94
C THR A 70 12.53 2.81 -6.52
N LYS A 71 11.67 2.81 -5.49
CA LYS A 71 12.11 2.63 -4.10
C LYS A 71 12.65 1.24 -3.85
N LEU A 72 11.96 0.21 -4.33
CA LEU A 72 12.38 -1.20 -4.15
C LEU A 72 13.70 -1.48 -4.88
N ASP A 73 13.87 -0.94 -6.09
CA ASP A 73 15.10 -1.06 -6.89
C ASP A 73 16.26 -0.35 -6.20
N THR A 74 16.04 0.87 -5.69
CA THR A 74 17.07 1.63 -4.97
C THR A 74 17.52 0.90 -3.69
N LEU A 75 16.59 0.22 -3.02
CA LEU A 75 16.89 -0.59 -1.84
C LEU A 75 17.45 -1.97 -2.19
N GLY A 76 17.39 -2.42 -3.45
CA GLY A 76 17.67 -3.82 -3.80
C GLY A 76 16.78 -4.79 -3.02
N PHE A 77 15.50 -4.43 -2.85
CA PHE A 77 14.50 -5.21 -2.10
C PHE A 77 13.48 -5.90 -3.02
N GLY A 78 13.40 -5.50 -4.29
CA GLY A 78 12.44 -6.05 -5.25
C GLY A 78 12.56 -7.57 -5.40
N GLU A 79 13.78 -8.10 -5.34
CA GLU A 79 14.06 -9.54 -5.49
C GLU A 79 13.50 -10.40 -4.36
N TYR A 80 13.25 -9.83 -3.18
CA TYR A 80 12.72 -10.59 -2.05
C TYR A 80 11.23 -10.85 -2.15
N PHE A 81 10.48 -10.11 -2.98
CA PHE A 81 9.04 -10.21 -3.08
C PHE A 81 8.62 -10.94 -4.36
N GLU A 82 7.94 -12.08 -4.22
CA GLU A 82 7.35 -12.82 -5.34
C GLU A 82 6.22 -12.03 -6.01
N THR A 83 5.56 -11.16 -5.24
CA THR A 83 4.51 -10.27 -5.75
C THR A 83 4.53 -8.91 -5.07
N VAL A 84 4.24 -7.86 -5.84
CA VAL A 84 4.06 -6.49 -5.34
C VAL A 84 2.73 -5.97 -5.88
N VAL A 85 1.77 -5.75 -4.99
CA VAL A 85 0.44 -5.23 -5.33
C VAL A 85 0.34 -3.75 -4.98
N HIS A 86 -0.01 -2.93 -5.97
CA HIS A 86 -0.15 -1.49 -5.86
C HIS A 86 -1.62 -1.09 -5.67
N GLY A 87 -2.01 -0.94 -4.40
CA GLY A 87 -3.31 -0.39 -4.02
C GLY A 87 -3.54 1.01 -4.58
N GLY A 88 -4.70 1.20 -5.20
CA GLY A 88 -5.10 2.37 -5.97
C GLY A 88 -4.81 2.25 -7.47
N TYR A 89 -4.11 1.20 -7.91
CA TYR A 89 -3.73 0.97 -9.30
C TYR A 89 -4.12 -0.44 -9.76
N ASP A 90 -3.59 -1.47 -9.10
CA ASP A 90 -3.86 -2.88 -9.43
C ASP A 90 -5.17 -3.37 -8.81
N ALA A 91 -5.50 -2.81 -7.64
CA ALA A 91 -6.72 -3.08 -6.87
C ALA A 91 -7.10 -1.82 -6.08
N PRO A 92 -8.31 -1.72 -5.51
CA PRO A 92 -8.66 -0.66 -4.56
C PRO A 92 -7.60 -0.44 -3.48
N ALA A 93 -7.33 0.81 -3.11
CA ALA A 93 -6.30 1.10 -2.12
C ALA A 93 -6.67 0.57 -0.72
N LYS A 94 -5.66 0.14 0.06
CA LYS A 94 -5.84 -0.17 1.49
C LYS A 94 -6.53 1.02 2.19
N PRO A 95 -7.54 0.82 3.07
CA PRO A 95 -7.90 -0.44 3.75
C PRO A 95 -8.92 -1.32 3.03
N ALA A 96 -9.13 -1.17 1.72
CA ALA A 96 -9.85 -2.21 0.99
C ALA A 96 -9.15 -3.58 1.17
N PRO A 97 -9.89 -4.69 1.26
CA PRO A 97 -9.31 -6.03 1.37
C PRO A 97 -8.72 -6.53 0.04
N ASP A 98 -9.20 -6.02 -1.08
CA ASP A 98 -8.86 -6.41 -2.45
C ASP A 98 -7.35 -6.52 -2.74
N PRO A 99 -6.48 -5.56 -2.37
CA PRO A 99 -5.05 -5.66 -2.67
C PRO A 99 -4.37 -6.77 -1.83
N PHE A 100 -4.93 -7.16 -0.69
CA PHE A 100 -4.46 -8.31 0.08
C PHE A 100 -4.91 -9.62 -0.57
N HIS A 101 -6.16 -9.69 -1.04
CA HIS A 101 -6.65 -10.85 -1.79
C HIS A 101 -5.86 -11.06 -3.07
N ALA A 102 -5.57 -10.00 -3.83
CA ALA A 102 -4.73 -10.08 -5.00
C ALA A 102 -3.32 -10.62 -4.69
N ALA A 103 -2.71 -10.19 -3.58
CA ALA A 103 -1.41 -10.72 -3.16
C ALA A 103 -1.50 -12.19 -2.74
N LEU A 104 -2.53 -12.57 -1.97
CA LEU A 104 -2.76 -13.95 -1.54
C LEU A 104 -2.99 -14.89 -2.72
N ASP A 105 -3.78 -14.46 -3.71
CA ASP A 105 -4.06 -15.21 -4.92
C ASP A 105 -2.79 -15.41 -5.75
N ALA A 106 -1.97 -14.37 -5.90
CA ALA A 106 -0.68 -14.44 -6.59
C ALA A 106 0.30 -15.41 -5.89
N LEU A 107 0.27 -15.47 -4.56
CA LEU A 107 1.09 -16.39 -3.75
C LEU A 107 0.46 -17.79 -3.62
N GLY A 108 -0.80 -17.99 -4.03
CA GLY A 108 -1.53 -19.24 -3.80
C GLY A 108 -1.76 -19.58 -2.32
N VAL A 109 -1.87 -18.57 -1.45
CA VAL A 109 -1.94 -18.74 0.02
C VAL A 109 -3.34 -18.39 0.54
N ALA A 110 -3.90 -19.23 1.41
CA ALA A 110 -5.16 -18.91 2.09
C ALA A 110 -4.96 -17.79 3.13
N PRO A 111 -5.93 -16.86 3.33
CA PRO A 111 -5.78 -15.74 4.26
C PRO A 111 -5.36 -16.14 5.69
N GLY A 112 -5.91 -17.24 6.22
CA GLY A 112 -5.58 -17.76 7.56
C GLY A 112 -4.17 -18.35 7.70
N ARG A 113 -3.42 -18.45 6.60
CA ARG A 113 -2.02 -18.91 6.54
C ARG A 113 -1.04 -17.76 6.29
N ALA A 114 -1.52 -16.53 6.25
CA ALA A 114 -0.71 -15.34 6.05
C ALA A 114 -0.71 -14.42 7.27
N VAL A 115 0.37 -13.65 7.42
CA VAL A 115 0.50 -12.55 8.38
C VAL A 115 0.87 -11.30 7.59
N HIS A 116 0.19 -10.19 7.86
CA HIS A 116 0.56 -8.90 7.29
C HIS A 116 1.31 -8.06 8.33
N VAL A 117 2.43 -7.47 7.91
CA VAL A 117 3.23 -6.54 8.72
C VAL A 117 3.17 -5.16 8.07
N GLY A 118 2.68 -4.16 8.80
CA GLY A 118 2.53 -2.79 8.31
C GLY A 118 2.41 -1.78 9.46
N ASN A 119 2.68 -0.52 9.18
CA ASN A 119 2.80 0.52 10.22
C ASN A 119 1.48 1.27 10.49
N SER A 120 0.53 1.24 9.56
CA SER A 120 -0.70 2.02 9.65
C SER A 120 -1.86 1.17 10.16
N VAL A 121 -2.36 1.48 11.35
CA VAL A 121 -3.55 0.82 11.90
C VAL A 121 -4.77 1.01 10.98
N ALA A 122 -4.92 2.21 10.41
CA ALA A 122 -6.08 2.58 9.62
C ALA A 122 -6.10 1.97 8.21
N SER A 123 -4.94 1.72 7.61
CA SER A 123 -4.84 1.12 6.27
C SER A 123 -4.38 -0.34 6.30
N ASP A 124 -3.27 -0.64 6.96
CA ASP A 124 -2.62 -1.95 6.91
C ASP A 124 -3.35 -2.96 7.79
N VAL A 125 -3.46 -2.68 9.09
CA VAL A 125 -4.13 -3.59 10.05
C VAL A 125 -5.61 -3.73 9.72
N ALA A 126 -6.30 -2.62 9.46
CA ALA A 126 -7.71 -2.64 9.10
C ALA A 126 -7.97 -3.39 7.77
N GLY A 127 -7.12 -3.19 6.76
CA GLY A 127 -7.26 -3.86 5.47
C GLY A 127 -6.97 -5.37 5.56
N ALA A 128 -5.88 -5.75 6.21
CA ALA A 128 -5.51 -7.14 6.43
C ALA A 128 -6.61 -7.91 7.17
N LYS A 129 -7.15 -7.33 8.27
CA LYS A 129 -8.25 -7.95 9.02
C LYS A 129 -9.52 -8.11 8.18
N ARG A 130 -9.87 -7.14 7.33
CA ARG A 130 -11.01 -7.25 6.40
C ARG A 130 -10.79 -8.36 5.36
N ALA A 131 -9.54 -8.62 4.99
CA ALA A 131 -9.18 -9.69 4.08
C ALA A 131 -9.10 -11.08 4.75
N GLY A 132 -9.27 -11.16 6.08
CA GLY A 132 -9.12 -12.41 6.84
C GLY A 132 -7.67 -12.77 7.18
N VAL A 133 -6.74 -11.83 7.02
CA VAL A 133 -5.31 -11.98 7.32
C VAL A 133 -5.02 -11.53 8.75
N ARG A 134 -4.11 -12.22 9.44
CA ARG A 134 -3.64 -11.81 10.77
C ARG A 134 -2.78 -10.56 10.67
N ALA A 135 -3.05 -9.56 11.52
CA ALA A 135 -2.32 -8.29 11.61
C ALA A 135 -2.44 -7.68 13.01
#